data_AF-A0A8I1WRM9-F1
#
_entry.id   AF-A0A8I1WRM9-F1
#
_cell.length_a   1.000
_cell.length_b   1.000
_cell.length_c   1.000
_cell.angle_alpha   90.00
_cell.angle_beta   90.00
_cell.angle_gamma   90.00
#
_symmetry.space_group_name_H-M   'P 1'
#
loop_
_entity.id
_entity.type
_entity.pdbx_description
1 polymer ?
#
loop_
_entity_poly.entity_id
_entity_poly.type
_entity_poly.pdbx_seq_one_letter_code
_entity_poly.pdbx_strand_id
1 'polypeptide(L)'
;MQDVLSLAAQNLLSPIVLFFVLGVGAALARSDLTIPEAVAKGISLYLLFAIGFKGGVAVSNNGIDLTLGMTLMSGVILSFVLPFIAFGLLRWISQLSRTDAAAVAGHYGSISIVTFVAATSVLQSSGIVAEGYMVAVAAAMEAPAIFSALLLVSSGGKGRMDGALIREILLNGSIVLLVGSFLIGWITGAEGMAKIEALIVAPFQGVLCLFLLDMGLVAGRGLKQGRAVLRPGPLVFGMLMPVIGSCLGLAFALLIGLSLGGAVLLMVLAASASYIAVPAAMRVALPEANPSVYLTLSLGVTFPFNLTLGIPLYLAIASAVHGG
;
A
#
# COMPACT_ATOMS: atom_id res chain seq x y z
N MET A 1 -25.34 -2.17 9.72
CA MET A 1 -24.75 -0.83 10.04
C MET A 1 -24.22 -0.75 11.47
N GLN A 2 -24.90 -1.36 12.46
CA GLN A 2 -24.34 -1.54 13.81
C GLN A 2 -23.04 -2.36 13.81
N ASP A 3 -22.93 -3.40 12.97
CA ASP A 3 -21.70 -4.20 12.82
C ASP A 3 -20.54 -3.42 12.17
N VAL A 4 -20.84 -2.44 11.32
CA VAL A 4 -19.81 -1.61 10.67
C VAL A 4 -19.19 -0.64 11.68
N LEU A 5 -20.03 -0.04 12.52
CA LEU A 5 -19.59 0.85 13.59
C LEU A 5 -18.82 0.09 14.68
N SER A 6 -19.22 -1.14 15.00
CA SER A 6 -18.50 -1.97 15.96
C SER A 6 -17.16 -2.46 15.41
N LEU A 7 -17.08 -2.89 14.15
CA LEU A 7 -15.83 -3.26 13.48
C LEU A 7 -14.87 -2.07 13.36
N ALA A 8 -15.40 -0.89 12.99
CA ALA A 8 -14.60 0.33 12.94
C ALA A 8 -14.05 0.69 14.33
N ALA A 9 -14.88 0.62 15.37
CA ALA A 9 -14.46 0.90 16.75
C ALA A 9 -13.39 -0.11 17.24
N GLN A 10 -13.58 -1.41 16.96
CA GLN A 10 -12.60 -2.45 17.32
C GLN A 10 -11.26 -2.25 16.59
N ASN A 11 -11.29 -1.88 15.30
CA ASN A 11 -10.08 -1.60 14.54
C ASN A 11 -9.35 -0.35 15.07
N LEU A 12 -10.08 0.73 15.35
CA LEU A 12 -9.51 1.96 15.93
C LEU A 12 -8.88 1.74 17.30
N LEU A 13 -9.37 0.76 18.07
CA LEU A 13 -8.82 0.38 19.37
C LEU A 13 -7.76 -0.74 19.29
N SER A 14 -7.41 -1.20 18.08
CA SER A 14 -6.33 -2.19 17.92
C SER A 14 -4.98 -1.57 18.30
N PRO A 15 -4.05 -2.35 18.89
CA PRO A 15 -2.70 -1.85 19.21
C PRO A 15 -2.02 -1.20 18.00
N ILE A 16 -2.18 -1.80 16.82
CA ILE A 16 -1.59 -1.33 15.56
C ILE A 16 -2.02 0.11 15.25
N VAL A 17 -3.34 0.39 15.28
CA VAL A 17 -3.86 1.73 15.01
C VAL A 17 -3.50 2.70 16.13
N LEU A 18 -3.55 2.26 17.39
CA LEU A 18 -3.21 3.10 18.54
C LEU A 18 -1.73 3.52 18.54
N PHE A 19 -0.80 2.64 18.14
CA PHE A 19 0.61 3.00 17.98
C PHE A 19 0.82 3.99 16.83
N PHE A 20 0.08 3.85 15.72
CA PHE A 20 0.09 4.86 14.66
C PHE A 20 -0.40 6.22 15.17
N VAL A 21 -1.55 6.26 15.85
CA VAL A 21 -2.13 7.48 16.44
C VAL A 21 -1.17 8.11 17.45
N LEU A 22 -0.51 7.30 18.28
CA LEU A 22 0.54 7.75 19.20
C LEU A 22 1.68 8.43 18.44
N GLY A 23 2.14 7.84 17.34
CA GLY A 23 3.19 8.43 16.48
C GLY A 23 2.77 9.78 15.90
N VAL A 24 1.55 9.87 15.35
CA VAL A 24 1.01 11.13 14.84
C VAL A 24 0.92 12.17 15.97
N GLY A 25 0.35 11.81 17.11
CA GLY A 25 0.21 12.66 18.28
C GLY A 25 1.56 13.18 18.79
N ALA A 26 2.55 12.30 18.93
CA ALA A 26 3.91 12.64 19.34
C ALA A 26 4.58 13.63 18.36
N ALA A 27 4.45 13.40 17.05
CA ALA A 27 4.97 14.30 16.04
C ALA A 27 4.31 15.70 16.07
N LEU A 28 2.99 15.76 16.25
CA LEU A 28 2.25 17.02 16.33
C LEU A 28 2.55 17.78 17.63
N ALA A 29 2.71 17.05 18.74
CA ALA A 29 3.10 17.59 20.05
C ALA A 29 4.58 18.02 20.14
N ARG A 30 5.37 17.79 19.08
CA ARG A 30 6.82 18.08 19.04
C ARG A 30 7.64 17.27 20.05
N SER A 31 7.24 16.03 20.31
CA SER A 31 8.08 15.08 21.05
C SER A 31 9.38 14.82 20.30
N ASP A 32 10.44 14.58 21.06
CA ASP A 32 11.76 14.11 20.63
C ASP A 32 11.78 12.62 20.23
N LEU A 33 10.65 11.91 20.41
CA LEU A 33 10.49 10.53 19.99
C LEU A 33 10.83 10.37 18.50
N THR A 34 11.88 9.60 18.24
CA THR A 34 12.41 9.30 16.92
C THR A 34 12.81 7.83 16.89
N ILE A 35 12.46 7.13 15.80
CA ILE A 35 13.00 5.81 15.53
C ILE A 35 14.21 6.00 14.60
N PRO A 36 15.39 5.47 14.94
CA PRO A 36 16.56 5.60 14.07
C PRO A 36 16.29 5.01 12.68
N GLU A 37 16.75 5.69 11.63
CA GLU A 37 16.48 5.29 10.24
C GLU A 37 16.92 3.84 9.94
N ALA A 38 18.06 3.42 10.49
CA ALA A 38 18.54 2.05 10.35
C ALA A 38 17.58 1.02 10.96
N VAL A 39 16.96 1.36 12.09
CA VAL A 39 15.97 0.49 12.77
C VAL A 39 14.67 0.46 11.96
N ALA A 40 14.17 1.62 11.52
CA ALA A 40 12.98 1.70 10.67
C ALA A 40 13.14 0.87 9.39
N LYS A 41 14.31 0.98 8.73
CA LYS A 41 14.65 0.18 7.54
C LYS A 41 14.73 -1.31 7.86
N GLY A 42 15.37 -1.69 8.97
CA GLY A 42 15.44 -3.08 9.42
C GLY A 42 14.06 -3.69 9.68
N ILE A 43 13.18 -2.95 10.37
CA ILE A 43 11.80 -3.36 10.63
C ILE A 43 11.03 -3.55 9.32
N SER A 44 11.16 -2.63 8.37
CA SER A 44 10.50 -2.72 7.06
C SER A 44 10.95 -3.96 6.27
N LEU A 45 12.26 -4.22 6.22
CA LEU A 45 12.81 -5.41 5.57
C LEU A 45 12.31 -6.70 6.22
N TYR A 46 12.29 -6.75 7.56
CA TYR A 46 11.75 -7.88 8.30
C TYR A 46 10.28 -8.15 7.97
N LEU A 47 9.43 -7.12 7.92
CA LEU A 47 8.01 -7.28 7.60
C LEU A 47 7.79 -7.78 6.17
N LEU A 48 8.55 -7.24 5.20
CA LEU A 48 8.54 -7.70 3.81
C LEU A 48 8.95 -9.17 3.70
N PHE A 49 10.04 -9.55 4.38
CA PHE A 49 10.50 -10.93 4.47
C PHE A 49 9.42 -11.85 5.03
N ALA A 50 8.87 -11.53 6.20
CA ALA A 50 7.90 -12.37 6.90
C ALA A 50 6.61 -12.57 6.08
N ILE A 51 6.12 -11.52 5.42
CA ILE A 51 4.90 -11.57 4.60
C ILE A 51 5.16 -12.29 3.28
N GLY A 52 6.28 -11.99 2.61
CA GLY A 52 6.71 -12.71 1.41
C GLY A 52 6.75 -14.21 1.67
N PHE A 53 7.47 -14.62 2.71
CA PHE A 53 7.59 -16.02 3.09
C PHE A 53 6.24 -16.68 3.40
N LYS A 54 5.40 -16.04 4.23
CA LYS A 54 4.02 -16.51 4.52
C LYS A 54 3.20 -16.69 3.24
N GLY A 55 3.27 -15.74 2.31
CA GLY A 55 2.56 -15.80 1.05
C GLY A 55 3.02 -16.95 0.17
N GLY A 56 4.32 -17.20 0.11
CA GLY A 56 4.90 -18.33 -0.63
C GLY A 56 4.40 -19.68 -0.10
N VAL A 57 4.47 -19.86 1.22
CA VAL A 57 3.99 -21.09 1.89
C VAL A 57 2.50 -21.31 1.66
N ALA A 58 1.70 -20.24 1.62
CA ALA A 58 0.28 -20.37 1.33
C ALA A 58 0.00 -20.87 -0.11
N VAL A 59 0.84 -20.49 -1.08
CA VAL A 59 0.74 -20.98 -2.46
C VAL A 59 1.23 -22.41 -2.61
N SER A 60 2.26 -22.82 -1.85
CA SER A 60 2.71 -24.23 -1.89
C SER A 60 1.61 -25.22 -1.51
N ASN A 61 0.69 -24.80 -0.62
CA ASN A 61 -0.37 -25.66 -0.12
C ASN A 61 -1.60 -25.70 -1.03
N ASN A 62 -1.87 -24.63 -1.79
CA ASN A 62 -3.10 -24.48 -2.59
C ASN A 62 -2.87 -24.58 -4.11
N GLY A 63 -1.61 -24.64 -4.56
CA GLY A 63 -1.24 -24.71 -5.97
C GLY A 63 -1.37 -23.37 -6.72
N ILE A 64 -0.87 -23.34 -7.96
CA ILE A 64 -1.13 -22.24 -8.90
C ILE A 64 -2.42 -22.56 -9.65
N ASP A 65 -3.46 -21.78 -9.42
CA ASP A 65 -4.74 -21.91 -10.12
C ASP A 65 -5.02 -20.73 -11.06
N LEU A 66 -6.09 -20.83 -11.86
CA LEU A 66 -6.48 -19.76 -12.76
C LEU A 66 -6.83 -18.46 -12.00
N THR A 67 -7.36 -18.59 -10.78
CA THR A 67 -7.68 -17.48 -9.89
C THR A 67 -6.44 -16.63 -9.58
N LEU A 68 -5.31 -17.26 -9.23
CA LEU A 68 -4.03 -16.59 -9.04
C LEU A 68 -3.62 -15.78 -10.29
N GLY A 69 -3.65 -16.41 -11.46
CA GLY A 69 -3.28 -15.76 -12.72
C GLY A 69 -4.16 -14.55 -13.03
N MET A 70 -5.48 -14.69 -12.87
CA MET A 70 -6.44 -13.60 -13.07
C MET A 70 -6.25 -12.48 -12.03
N THR A 71 -5.93 -12.82 -10.78
CA THR A 71 -5.70 -11.83 -9.73
C THR A 71 -4.41 -11.04 -9.97
N LEU A 72 -3.32 -11.70 -10.35
CA LEU A 72 -2.08 -11.02 -10.75
C LEU A 72 -2.32 -10.07 -11.92
N MET A 73 -3.02 -10.54 -12.95
CA MET A 73 -3.37 -9.72 -14.10
C MET A 73 -4.23 -8.51 -13.71
N SER A 74 -5.21 -8.69 -12.81
CA SER A 74 -6.02 -7.59 -12.30
C SER A 74 -5.19 -6.56 -11.55
N GLY A 75 -4.23 -6.99 -10.74
CA GLY A 75 -3.29 -6.09 -10.05
C GLY A 75 -2.48 -5.27 -11.04
N VAL A 76 -1.92 -5.91 -12.07
CA VAL A 76 -1.17 -5.21 -13.13
C VAL A 76 -2.05 -4.21 -13.88
N ILE A 77 -3.28 -4.59 -14.25
CA ILE A 77 -4.23 -3.69 -14.93
C ILE A 77 -4.59 -2.51 -14.04
N LEU A 78 -4.98 -2.75 -12.79
CA LEU A 78 -5.31 -1.70 -11.82
C LEU A 78 -4.12 -0.77 -11.61
N SER A 79 -2.92 -1.31 -11.42
CA SER A 79 -1.69 -0.54 -11.24
C SER A 79 -1.36 0.32 -12.45
N PHE A 80 -1.60 -0.18 -13.66
CA PHE A 80 -1.41 0.59 -14.88
C PHE A 80 -2.48 1.68 -15.05
N VAL A 81 -3.76 1.38 -14.79
CA VAL A 81 -4.90 2.27 -15.09
C VAL A 81 -5.09 3.37 -14.05
N LEU A 82 -4.94 3.06 -12.75
CA LEU A 82 -5.21 3.99 -11.65
C LEU A 82 -4.43 5.31 -11.73
N PRO A 83 -3.15 5.34 -12.15
CA PRO A 83 -2.43 6.60 -12.32
C PRO A 83 -3.06 7.53 -13.35
N PHE A 84 -3.66 7.01 -14.43
CA PHE A 84 -4.35 7.85 -15.42
C PHE A 84 -5.62 8.47 -14.85
N ILE A 85 -6.38 7.68 -14.07
CA ILE A 85 -7.57 8.17 -13.35
C ILE A 85 -7.16 9.23 -12.33
N ALA A 86 -6.13 8.94 -11.54
CA ALA A 86 -5.58 9.85 -10.54
C ALA A 86 -5.13 11.17 -11.17
N PHE A 87 -4.42 11.10 -12.29
CA PHE A 87 -4.00 12.28 -13.04
C PHE A 87 -5.20 13.09 -13.52
N GLY A 88 -6.18 12.47 -14.19
CA GLY A 88 -7.40 13.14 -14.65
C GLY A 88 -8.14 13.84 -13.51
N LEU A 89 -8.31 13.14 -12.39
CA LEU A 89 -8.95 13.68 -11.19
C LEU A 89 -8.17 14.88 -10.64
N LEU A 90 -6.85 14.77 -10.47
CA LEU A 90 -5.99 15.87 -10.04
C LEU A 90 -6.07 17.07 -10.97
N ARG A 91 -6.09 16.86 -12.29
CA ARG A 91 -6.24 17.94 -13.27
C ARG A 91 -7.59 18.64 -13.18
N TRP A 92 -8.62 17.94 -12.71
CA TRP A 92 -9.96 18.48 -12.55
C TRP A 92 -10.17 19.23 -11.23
N ILE A 93 -9.73 18.66 -10.10
CA ILE A 93 -10.05 19.20 -8.75
C ILE A 93 -8.91 19.96 -8.10
N SER A 94 -7.68 19.90 -8.65
CA SER A 94 -6.51 20.58 -8.11
C SER A 94 -5.94 21.62 -9.06
N GLN A 95 -5.22 22.60 -8.51
CA GLN A 95 -4.47 23.61 -9.26
C GLN A 95 -2.99 23.24 -9.38
N LEU A 96 -2.64 21.95 -9.27
CA LEU A 96 -1.26 21.51 -9.38
C LEU A 96 -0.73 21.71 -10.81
N SER A 97 0.57 21.93 -10.92
CA SER A 97 1.24 21.90 -12.22
C SER A 97 1.04 20.54 -12.88
N ARG A 98 1.20 20.46 -14.21
CA ARG A 98 1.09 19.17 -14.91
C ARG A 98 2.13 18.16 -14.40
N THR A 99 3.34 18.64 -14.13
CA THR A 99 4.45 17.83 -13.59
C THR A 99 4.12 17.31 -12.20
N ASP A 100 3.64 18.17 -11.29
CA ASP A 100 3.26 17.75 -9.93
C ASP A 100 2.08 16.78 -9.96
N ALA A 101 1.06 17.04 -10.80
CA ALA A 101 -0.08 16.16 -10.93
C ALA A 101 0.33 14.76 -11.45
N ALA A 102 1.25 14.69 -12.41
CA ALA A 102 1.76 13.42 -12.91
C ALA A 102 2.64 12.69 -11.87
N ALA A 103 3.48 13.44 -11.14
CA ALA A 103 4.28 12.88 -10.05
C ALA A 103 3.38 12.30 -8.95
N VAL A 104 2.38 13.05 -8.49
CA VAL A 104 1.39 12.55 -7.51
C VAL A 104 0.65 11.35 -8.07
N ALA A 105 0.13 11.41 -9.30
CA ALA A 105 -0.62 10.33 -9.91
C ALA A 105 0.16 9.00 -9.96
N GLY A 106 1.48 9.05 -10.19
CA GLY A 106 2.33 7.86 -10.18
C GLY A 106 2.36 7.10 -8.84
N HIS A 107 2.04 7.78 -7.74
CA HIS A 107 1.93 7.14 -6.43
C HIS A 107 0.64 6.33 -6.31
N TYR A 108 -0.45 6.76 -6.96
CA TYR A 108 -1.79 6.18 -6.86
C TYR A 108 -2.00 5.17 -7.98
N GLY A 109 -1.91 3.88 -7.64
CA GLY A 109 -1.78 2.76 -8.57
C GLY A 109 -0.59 1.88 -8.22
N SER A 110 0.41 2.46 -7.55
CA SER A 110 1.39 1.71 -6.79
C SER A 110 0.86 1.46 -5.38
N ILE A 111 1.54 0.59 -4.63
CA ILE A 111 1.02 0.09 -3.36
C ILE A 111 1.68 0.75 -2.15
N SER A 112 1.01 0.66 -1.01
CA SER A 112 1.65 0.77 0.29
C SER A 112 1.69 -0.62 0.91
N ILE A 113 2.90 -1.18 1.03
CA ILE A 113 3.06 -2.45 1.76
C ILE A 113 2.54 -2.29 3.19
N VAL A 114 2.69 -1.12 3.79
CA VAL A 114 2.26 -0.85 5.17
C VAL A 114 0.75 -0.93 5.29
N THR A 115 0.00 -0.33 4.37
CA THR A 115 -1.46 -0.42 4.35
C THR A 115 -1.92 -1.85 4.11
N PHE A 116 -1.24 -2.58 3.21
CA PHE A 116 -1.48 -4.00 2.98
C PHE A 116 -1.25 -4.86 4.24
N VAL A 117 -0.16 -4.59 4.98
CA VAL A 117 0.14 -5.28 6.25
C VAL A 117 -0.95 -4.99 7.28
N ALA A 118 -1.35 -3.73 7.43
CA ALA A 118 -2.39 -3.34 8.37
C ALA A 118 -3.73 -4.03 8.04
N ALA A 119 -4.13 -4.04 6.77
CA ALA A 119 -5.34 -4.73 6.32
C ALA A 119 -5.30 -6.23 6.58
N THR A 120 -4.17 -6.88 6.29
CA THR A 120 -3.97 -8.31 6.58
C THR A 120 -4.12 -8.59 8.07
N SER A 121 -3.59 -7.73 8.93
CA SER A 121 -3.73 -7.88 10.38
C SER A 121 -5.17 -7.69 10.86
N VAL A 122 -5.91 -6.75 10.28
CA VAL A 122 -7.34 -6.55 10.59
C VAL A 122 -8.14 -7.80 10.22
N LEU A 123 -7.96 -8.30 9.00
CA LEU A 123 -8.61 -9.54 8.54
C LEU A 123 -8.29 -10.72 9.47
N GLN A 124 -7.01 -10.91 9.83
CA GLN A 124 -6.58 -11.96 10.76
C GLN A 124 -7.23 -11.82 12.14
N SER A 125 -7.30 -10.60 12.68
CA SER A 125 -7.95 -10.35 13.99
C SER A 125 -9.46 -10.60 13.96
N SER A 126 -10.08 -10.47 12.79
CA SER A 126 -11.51 -10.77 12.55
C SER A 126 -11.75 -12.22 12.12
N GLY A 127 -10.72 -13.08 12.10
CA GLY A 127 -10.83 -14.48 11.66
C GLY A 127 -11.10 -14.66 10.16
N ILE A 128 -10.91 -13.61 9.36
CA ILE A 128 -11.12 -13.65 7.90
C ILE A 128 -9.82 -14.08 7.24
N VAL A 129 -9.86 -15.22 6.56
CA VAL A 129 -8.73 -15.72 5.77
C VAL A 129 -8.74 -15.07 4.40
N ALA A 130 -7.57 -14.62 3.95
CA ALA A 130 -7.34 -14.12 2.61
C ALA A 130 -6.35 -15.03 1.87
N GLU A 131 -6.35 -14.95 0.54
CA GLU A 131 -5.46 -15.71 -0.32
C GLU A 131 -4.02 -15.25 -0.09
N GLY A 132 -3.14 -16.19 0.29
CA GLY A 132 -1.76 -15.85 0.62
C GLY A 132 -0.94 -15.34 -0.57
N TYR A 133 -1.41 -15.58 -1.81
CA TYR A 133 -0.79 -15.01 -3.00
C TYR A 133 -1.03 -13.51 -3.19
N MET A 134 -1.90 -12.87 -2.39
CA MET A 134 -2.14 -11.42 -2.49
C MET A 134 -0.85 -10.60 -2.28
N VAL A 135 0.15 -11.18 -1.61
CA VAL A 135 1.50 -10.61 -1.49
C VAL A 135 2.20 -10.50 -2.85
N ALA A 136 2.04 -11.50 -3.72
CA ALA A 136 2.58 -11.49 -5.07
C ALA A 136 1.87 -10.45 -5.95
N VAL A 137 0.56 -10.29 -5.77
CA VAL A 137 -0.23 -9.23 -6.43
C VAL A 137 0.29 -7.86 -6.01
N ALA A 138 0.52 -7.65 -4.71
CA ALA A 138 1.10 -6.43 -4.17
C ALA A 138 2.45 -6.10 -4.84
N ALA A 139 3.35 -7.09 -4.98
CA ALA A 139 4.62 -6.92 -5.66
C ALA A 139 4.46 -6.59 -7.16
N ALA A 140 3.53 -7.25 -7.85
CA ALA A 140 3.29 -7.04 -9.28
C ALA A 140 2.75 -5.63 -9.60
N MET A 141 2.11 -4.97 -8.62
CA MET A 141 1.54 -3.63 -8.75
C MET A 141 2.58 -2.49 -8.64
N GLU A 142 3.84 -2.75 -8.33
CA GLU A 142 4.87 -1.70 -8.20
C GLU A 142 5.26 -1.10 -9.56
N ALA A 143 5.65 -1.95 -10.51
CA ALA A 143 6.22 -1.53 -11.79
C ALA A 143 5.23 -0.86 -12.76
N PRO A 144 3.99 -1.35 -12.95
CA PRO A 144 3.07 -0.76 -13.93
C PRO A 144 2.68 0.67 -13.59
N ALA A 145 2.56 1.00 -12.30
CA ALA A 145 2.23 2.36 -11.85
C ALA A 145 3.35 3.36 -12.16
N ILE A 146 4.61 2.97 -11.91
CA ILE A 146 5.77 3.80 -12.27
C ILE A 146 5.79 4.02 -13.78
N PHE A 147 5.52 2.96 -14.56
CA PHE A 147 5.44 3.08 -16.01
C PHE A 147 4.36 4.07 -16.48
N SER A 148 3.15 3.98 -15.93
CA SER A 148 2.06 4.93 -16.25
C SER A 148 2.42 6.37 -15.90
N ALA A 149 3.08 6.61 -14.76
CA ALA A 149 3.55 7.93 -14.36
C ALA A 149 4.51 8.52 -15.40
N LEU A 150 5.44 7.72 -15.91
CA LEU A 150 6.38 8.13 -16.96
C LEU A 150 5.66 8.45 -18.28
N LEU A 151 4.67 7.64 -18.67
CA LEU A 151 3.86 7.89 -19.87
C LEU A 151 3.11 9.22 -19.81
N LEU A 152 2.50 9.53 -18.66
CA LEU A 152 1.79 10.79 -18.40
C LEU A 152 2.68 12.04 -18.59
N VAL A 153 3.98 11.89 -18.39
CA VAL A 153 4.97 12.98 -18.53
C VAL A 153 5.61 12.97 -19.92
N SER A 154 5.92 11.80 -20.48
CA SER A 154 6.61 11.65 -21.77
C SER A 154 5.81 12.26 -22.92
N SER A 155 4.48 12.32 -22.81
CA SER A 155 3.59 13.06 -23.72
C SER A 155 3.81 14.59 -23.73
N GLY A 156 4.76 15.11 -22.92
CA GLY A 156 5.30 16.47 -22.93
C GLY A 156 6.81 16.60 -23.24
N GLY A 157 7.51 15.51 -23.58
CA GLY A 157 8.79 15.58 -24.32
C GLY A 157 10.13 15.24 -23.63
N LYS A 158 10.20 14.78 -22.36
CA LYS A 158 11.51 14.49 -21.72
C LYS A 158 11.62 13.23 -20.84
N GLY A 159 10.55 12.48 -20.60
CA GLY A 159 10.60 11.24 -19.81
C GLY A 159 10.95 10.02 -20.67
N ARG A 160 12.24 9.73 -20.88
CA ARG A 160 12.66 8.53 -21.60
C ARG A 160 12.89 7.39 -20.60
N MET A 161 12.17 6.29 -20.82
CA MET A 161 12.35 5.07 -20.03
C MET A 161 13.59 4.34 -20.54
N ASP A 162 14.69 4.42 -19.79
CA ASP A 162 15.91 3.69 -20.09
C ASP A 162 15.91 2.33 -19.36
N GLY A 163 16.60 1.34 -19.91
CA GLY A 163 16.75 0.01 -19.32
C GLY A 163 17.39 0.06 -17.92
N ALA A 164 18.17 1.10 -17.63
CA ALA A 164 18.70 1.36 -16.29
C ALA A 164 17.59 1.60 -15.25
N LEU A 165 16.56 2.39 -15.59
CA LEU A 165 15.44 2.69 -14.70
C LEU A 165 14.58 1.44 -14.46
N ILE A 166 14.33 0.64 -15.50
CA ILE A 166 13.60 -0.64 -15.38
C ILE A 166 14.37 -1.60 -14.45
N ARG A 167 15.69 -1.72 -14.63
CA ARG A 167 16.54 -2.53 -13.77
C ARG A 167 16.52 -2.04 -12.32
N GLU A 168 16.57 -0.73 -12.11
CA GLU A 168 16.53 -0.13 -10.76
C GLU A 168 15.21 -0.42 -10.03
N ILE A 169 14.09 -0.36 -10.75
CA ILE A 169 12.76 -0.71 -10.22
C ILE A 169 12.70 -2.20 -9.87
N LEU A 170 13.08 -3.09 -10.80
CA LEU A 170 13.01 -4.54 -10.59
C LEU A 170 14.00 -5.06 -9.54
N LEU A 171 15.18 -4.43 -9.43
CA LEU A 171 16.22 -4.80 -8.46
C LEU A 171 16.13 -3.98 -7.16
N ASN A 172 15.02 -3.30 -6.91
CA ASN A 172 14.79 -2.64 -5.63
C ASN A 172 14.85 -3.67 -4.48
N GLY A 173 15.61 -3.37 -3.43
CA GLY A 173 15.82 -4.30 -2.32
C GLY A 173 14.52 -4.79 -1.66
N SER A 174 13.48 -3.97 -1.61
CA SER A 174 12.17 -4.36 -1.07
C SER A 174 11.45 -5.36 -1.97
N ILE A 175 11.50 -5.18 -3.29
CA ILE A 175 10.91 -6.10 -4.28
C ILE A 175 11.69 -7.41 -4.31
N VAL A 176 13.02 -7.34 -4.38
CA VAL A 176 13.90 -8.51 -4.37
C VAL A 176 13.67 -9.33 -3.10
N LEU A 177 13.58 -8.69 -1.94
CA LEU A 177 13.33 -9.39 -0.69
C LEU A 177 11.91 -9.99 -0.64
N LEU A 178 10.89 -9.24 -1.07
CA LEU A 178 9.50 -9.70 -1.05
C LEU A 178 9.29 -10.91 -1.97
N VAL A 179 9.70 -10.79 -3.24
CA VAL A 179 9.59 -11.84 -4.25
C VAL A 179 10.51 -13.00 -3.91
N GLY A 180 11.75 -12.73 -3.49
CA GLY A 180 12.70 -13.76 -3.07
C GLY A 180 12.18 -14.57 -1.89
N SER A 181 11.66 -13.89 -0.85
CA SER A 181 11.09 -14.57 0.32
C SER A 181 9.83 -15.37 -0.05
N PHE A 182 9.00 -14.84 -0.96
CA PHE A 182 7.86 -15.58 -1.51
C PHE A 182 8.28 -16.84 -2.25
N LEU A 183 9.28 -16.78 -3.14
CA LEU A 183 9.79 -17.95 -3.85
C LEU A 183 10.38 -18.97 -2.87
N ILE A 184 11.15 -18.53 -1.88
CA ILE A 184 11.71 -19.43 -0.86
C ILE A 184 10.57 -20.08 -0.05
N GLY A 185 9.58 -19.31 0.39
CA GLY A 185 8.41 -19.83 1.11
C GLY A 185 7.62 -20.82 0.25
N TRP A 186 7.48 -20.57 -1.05
CA TRP A 186 6.79 -21.46 -1.98
C TRP A 186 7.55 -22.78 -2.19
N ILE A 187 8.87 -22.72 -2.35
CA ILE A 187 9.71 -23.90 -2.52
C ILE A 187 9.78 -24.74 -1.24
N THR A 188 9.85 -24.09 -0.07
CA THR A 188 10.08 -24.77 1.21
C THR A 188 8.78 -25.17 1.93
N GLY A 189 7.66 -24.53 1.60
CA GLY A 189 6.33 -24.84 2.12
C GLY A 189 6.22 -24.87 3.64
N ALA A 190 5.28 -25.67 4.14
CA ALA A 190 4.98 -25.77 5.58
C ALA A 190 6.19 -26.27 6.40
N GLU A 191 7.02 -27.16 5.85
CA GLU A 191 8.25 -27.63 6.51
C GLU A 191 9.27 -26.50 6.69
N GLY A 192 9.42 -25.62 5.68
CA GLY A 192 10.24 -24.43 5.79
C GLY A 192 9.72 -23.47 6.85
N MET A 193 8.40 -23.25 6.87
CA MET A 193 7.73 -22.40 7.86
C MET A 193 7.99 -22.88 9.29
N ALA A 194 7.81 -24.17 9.56
CA ALA A 194 8.02 -24.74 10.90
C ALA A 194 9.44 -24.50 11.44
N LYS A 195 10.45 -24.36 10.57
CA LYS A 195 11.85 -24.11 10.98
C LYS A 195 12.11 -22.67 11.43
N ILE A 196 11.31 -21.70 10.95
CA ILE A 196 11.57 -20.27 11.18
C ILE A 196 10.34 -19.49 11.70
N GLU A 197 9.25 -20.19 12.03
CA GLU A 197 7.99 -19.58 12.48
C GLU A 197 8.14 -18.70 13.71
N ALA A 198 9.07 -19.04 14.62
CA ALA A 198 9.36 -18.24 15.82
C ALA A 198 9.84 -16.82 15.48
N LEU A 199 10.46 -16.64 14.29
CA LEU A 199 10.86 -15.35 13.79
C LEU A 199 9.79 -14.73 12.87
N ILE A 200 8.91 -15.51 12.25
CA ILE A 200 7.99 -15.00 11.22
C ILE A 200 6.57 -14.72 11.74
N VAL A 201 6.05 -15.57 12.62
CA VAL A 201 4.65 -15.55 13.06
C VAL A 201 4.53 -14.76 14.35
N ALA A 202 5.19 -15.23 15.42
CA ALA A 202 5.03 -14.69 16.77
C ALA A 202 5.40 -13.19 16.89
N PRO A 203 6.57 -12.72 16.43
CA PRO A 203 6.94 -11.32 16.61
C PRO A 203 6.27 -10.36 15.60
N PHE A 204 5.55 -10.88 14.60
CA PHE A 204 5.01 -10.08 13.50
C PHE A 204 4.17 -8.88 13.96
N GLN A 205 3.18 -9.11 14.82
CA GLN A 205 2.29 -8.04 15.29
C GLN A 205 3.03 -7.01 16.15
N GLY A 206 3.94 -7.45 17.03
CA GLY A 206 4.73 -6.55 17.86
C GLY A 206 5.64 -5.65 17.02
N VAL A 207 6.32 -6.22 16.03
CA VAL A 207 7.17 -5.46 15.10
C VAL A 207 6.34 -4.52 14.22
N LEU A 208 5.14 -4.93 13.81
CA LEU A 208 4.20 -4.08 13.08
C LEU A 208 3.74 -2.86 13.91
N CYS A 209 3.53 -3.01 15.22
CA CYS A 209 3.22 -1.89 16.10
C CYS A 209 4.35 -0.84 16.12
N LEU A 210 5.61 -1.28 16.24
CA LEU A 210 6.77 -0.39 16.19
C LEU A 210 6.91 0.30 14.82
N PHE A 211 6.63 -0.44 13.75
CA PHE A 211 6.62 0.10 12.40
C PHE A 211 5.53 1.17 12.22
N LEU A 212 4.31 0.93 12.72
CA LEU A 212 3.22 1.88 12.62
C LEU A 212 3.44 3.12 13.50
N LEU A 213 4.12 2.98 14.63
CA LEU A 213 4.58 4.12 15.42
C LEU A 213 5.52 5.02 14.60
N ASP A 214 6.52 4.43 13.91
CA ASP A 214 7.42 5.17 13.01
C ASP A 214 6.64 5.88 11.89
N MET A 215 5.76 5.14 11.22
CA MET A 215 4.92 5.71 10.15
C MET A 215 3.99 6.82 10.66
N GLY A 216 3.51 6.73 11.90
CA GLY A 216 2.75 7.79 12.56
C GLY A 216 3.59 9.06 12.77
N LEU A 217 4.84 8.89 13.22
CA LEU A 217 5.77 10.02 13.37
C LEU A 217 6.06 10.69 12.03
N VAL A 218 6.31 9.89 10.99
CA VAL A 218 6.55 10.36 9.61
C VAL A 218 5.32 11.09 9.07
N ALA A 219 4.12 10.50 9.20
CA ALA A 219 2.86 11.10 8.75
C ALA A 219 2.57 12.43 9.45
N GLY A 220 2.71 12.49 10.79
CA GLY A 220 2.48 13.70 11.57
C GLY A 220 3.46 14.83 11.22
N ARG A 221 4.73 14.50 10.98
CA ARG A 221 5.73 15.46 10.48
C ARG A 221 5.41 15.93 9.06
N GLY A 222 5.02 15.01 8.18
CA GLY A 222 4.63 15.31 6.80
C GLY A 222 3.42 16.24 6.70
N LEU A 223 2.42 16.06 7.57
CA LEU A 223 1.28 16.97 7.70
C LEU A 223 1.71 18.38 8.14
N LYS A 224 2.62 18.47 9.11
CA LYS A 224 3.14 19.75 9.61
C LYS A 224 3.96 20.49 8.55
N GLN A 225 4.84 19.78 7.85
CA GLN A 225 5.72 20.34 6.80
C GLN A 225 4.94 20.72 5.53
N GLY A 226 3.96 19.91 5.14
CA GLY A 226 3.16 20.10 3.93
C GLY A 226 1.99 21.07 4.07
N ARG A 227 1.74 21.65 5.25
CA ARG A 227 0.57 22.52 5.52
C ARG A 227 0.44 23.69 4.54
N ALA A 228 1.56 24.22 4.04
CA ALA A 228 1.57 25.31 3.05
C ALA A 228 1.18 24.85 1.63
N VAL A 229 1.25 23.54 1.36
CA VAL A 229 1.05 22.92 0.03
C VAL A 229 -0.34 22.26 -0.09
N LEU A 230 -1.00 22.00 1.05
CA LEU A 230 -2.32 21.38 1.16
C LEU A 230 -3.46 22.35 0.84
N ARG A 231 -3.62 22.69 -0.44
CA ARG A 231 -4.87 23.31 -0.92
C ARG A 231 -6.04 22.31 -0.82
N PRO A 232 -7.31 22.77 -0.79
CA PRO A 232 -8.46 21.88 -0.67
C PRO A 232 -8.52 20.79 -1.74
N GLY A 233 -8.17 21.10 -2.99
CA GLY A 233 -8.20 20.15 -4.10
C GLY A 233 -7.35 18.88 -3.87
N PRO A 234 -6.03 19.01 -3.66
CA PRO A 234 -5.17 17.88 -3.30
C PRO A 234 -5.63 17.11 -2.05
N LEU A 235 -6.15 17.79 -1.02
CA LEU A 235 -6.68 17.11 0.17
C LEU A 235 -7.88 16.23 -0.16
N VAL A 236 -8.86 16.78 -0.89
CA VAL A 236 -10.03 16.02 -1.35
C VAL A 236 -9.61 14.86 -2.22
N PHE A 237 -8.65 15.07 -3.13
CA PHE A 237 -8.06 14.00 -3.94
C PHE A 237 -7.50 12.86 -3.07
N GLY A 238 -6.72 13.17 -2.03
CA GLY A 238 -6.10 12.18 -1.16
C GLY A 238 -7.08 11.30 -0.38
N MET A 239 -8.34 11.71 -0.26
CA MET A 239 -9.43 10.92 0.36
C MET A 239 -10.34 10.26 -0.68
N LEU A 240 -10.59 10.94 -1.81
CA LEU A 240 -11.50 10.47 -2.85
C LEU A 240 -10.87 9.38 -3.73
N MET A 241 -9.59 9.55 -4.10
CA MET A 241 -8.91 8.60 -4.98
C MET A 241 -8.80 7.19 -4.38
N PRO A 242 -8.50 7.01 -3.07
CA PRO A 242 -8.57 5.70 -2.43
C PRO A 242 -9.93 5.02 -2.54
N VAL A 243 -11.02 5.78 -2.42
CA VAL A 243 -12.39 5.24 -2.55
C VAL A 243 -12.67 4.81 -4.00
N ILE A 244 -12.22 5.59 -4.99
CA ILE A 244 -12.33 5.19 -6.41
C ILE A 244 -11.52 3.90 -6.66
N GLY A 245 -10.29 3.86 -6.15
CA GLY A 245 -9.42 2.69 -6.25
C GLY A 245 -10.03 1.45 -5.61
N SER A 246 -10.58 1.57 -4.39
CA SER A 246 -11.21 0.44 -3.71
C SER A 246 -12.45 -0.08 -4.45
N CYS A 247 -13.29 0.80 -5.01
CA CYS A 247 -14.42 0.38 -5.82
C CYS A 247 -13.99 -0.43 -7.06
N LEU A 248 -12.93 0.01 -7.74
CA LEU A 248 -12.36 -0.75 -8.87
C LEU A 248 -11.76 -2.08 -8.41
N GLY A 249 -11.01 -2.08 -7.31
CA GLY A 249 -10.48 -3.31 -6.71
C GLY A 249 -11.58 -4.31 -6.35
N LEU A 250 -12.69 -3.84 -5.77
CA LEU A 250 -13.85 -4.68 -5.47
C LEU A 250 -14.49 -5.23 -6.74
N ALA A 251 -14.66 -4.41 -7.78
CA ALA A 251 -15.23 -4.87 -9.04
C ALA A 251 -14.40 -6.02 -9.65
N PHE A 252 -13.08 -5.88 -9.69
CA PHE A 252 -12.20 -6.97 -10.15
C PHE A 252 -12.25 -8.20 -9.25
N ALA A 253 -12.29 -8.00 -7.93
CA ALA A 253 -12.38 -9.12 -6.99
C ALA A 253 -13.67 -9.94 -7.19
N LEU A 254 -14.80 -9.27 -7.42
CA LEU A 254 -16.08 -9.92 -7.69
C LEU A 254 -16.10 -10.64 -9.03
N LEU A 255 -15.51 -10.04 -10.07
CA LEU A 255 -15.39 -10.65 -11.40
C LEU A 255 -14.54 -11.93 -11.37
N ILE A 256 -13.50 -11.96 -10.53
CA ILE A 256 -12.61 -13.12 -10.38
C ILE A 256 -13.23 -14.18 -9.45
N GLY A 257 -14.13 -13.77 -8.54
CA GLY A 257 -14.70 -14.65 -7.53
C GLY A 257 -13.79 -14.83 -6.31
N LEU A 258 -13.05 -13.79 -5.91
CA LEU A 258 -12.19 -13.83 -4.72
C LEU A 258 -13.00 -14.02 -3.44
N SER A 259 -12.36 -14.60 -2.42
CA SER A 259 -12.90 -14.62 -1.05
C SER A 259 -13.09 -13.19 -0.51
N LEU A 260 -13.83 -13.05 0.59
CA LEU A 260 -13.96 -11.77 1.29
C LEU A 260 -12.59 -11.17 1.64
N GLY A 261 -11.67 -12.00 2.16
CA GLY A 261 -10.31 -11.55 2.50
C GLY A 261 -9.56 -11.05 1.26
N GLY A 262 -9.61 -11.80 0.16
CA GLY A 262 -9.01 -11.40 -1.11
C GLY A 262 -9.56 -10.12 -1.70
N ALA A 263 -10.88 -9.98 -1.66
CA ALA A 263 -11.57 -8.78 -2.12
C ALA A 263 -11.11 -7.56 -1.34
N VAL A 264 -11.10 -7.63 0.00
CA VAL A 264 -10.63 -6.52 0.85
C VAL A 264 -9.15 -6.21 0.58
N LEU A 265 -8.29 -7.22 0.44
CA LEU A 265 -6.89 -6.97 0.12
C LEU A 265 -6.70 -6.33 -1.25
N LEU A 266 -7.45 -6.74 -2.29
CA LEU A 266 -7.37 -6.12 -3.62
C LEU A 266 -7.91 -4.68 -3.60
N MET A 267 -9.00 -4.43 -2.87
CA MET A 267 -9.51 -3.09 -2.62
C MET A 267 -8.44 -2.21 -1.96
N VAL A 268 -7.77 -2.71 -0.93
CA VAL A 268 -6.71 -1.97 -0.21
C VAL A 268 -5.52 -1.68 -1.12
N LEU A 269 -5.07 -2.66 -1.91
CA LEU A 269 -3.97 -2.46 -2.84
C LEU A 269 -4.30 -1.38 -3.88
N ALA A 270 -5.51 -1.40 -4.44
CA ALA A 270 -5.99 -0.40 -5.40
C ALA A 270 -6.24 0.98 -4.77
N ALA A 271 -6.58 1.03 -3.48
CA ALA A 271 -6.82 2.26 -2.72
C ALA A 271 -5.55 2.90 -2.15
N SER A 272 -4.41 2.21 -2.24
CA SER A 272 -3.17 2.64 -1.62
C SER A 272 -2.39 3.63 -2.49
N ALA A 273 -1.38 4.26 -1.87
CA ALA A 273 -0.40 5.08 -2.56
C ALA A 273 1.01 4.73 -2.08
N SER A 274 1.96 4.67 -3.01
CA SER A 274 3.37 4.42 -2.66
C SER A 274 4.04 5.66 -2.08
N TYR A 275 5.05 5.44 -1.25
CA TYR A 275 5.89 6.50 -0.66
C TYR A 275 7.32 6.01 -0.39
N ILE A 276 7.71 4.91 -1.03
CA ILE A 276 9.07 4.35 -0.96
C ILE A 276 9.68 4.32 -2.37
N ALA A 277 9.20 3.44 -3.23
CA ALA A 277 9.77 3.22 -4.57
C ALA A 277 9.44 4.35 -5.54
N VAL A 278 8.16 4.76 -5.61
CA VAL A 278 7.72 5.80 -6.53
C VAL A 278 8.41 7.16 -6.28
N PRO A 279 8.56 7.67 -5.04
CA PRO A 279 9.33 8.89 -4.79
C PRO A 279 10.75 8.86 -5.38
N ALA A 280 11.44 7.72 -5.27
CA ALA A 280 12.79 7.58 -5.81
C ALA A 280 12.78 7.66 -7.34
N ALA A 281 11.86 6.92 -7.98
CA ALA A 281 11.67 6.99 -9.43
C ALA A 281 11.29 8.40 -9.91
N MET A 282 10.41 9.10 -9.18
CA MET A 282 9.98 10.46 -9.54
C MET A 282 11.10 11.49 -9.37
N ARG A 283 12.01 11.35 -8.39
CA ARG A 283 13.17 12.24 -8.27
C ARG A 283 14.10 12.18 -9.48
N VAL A 284 14.23 11.00 -10.10
CA VAL A 284 15.05 10.80 -11.29
C VAL A 284 14.29 11.24 -12.55
N ALA A 285 13.02 10.83 -12.67
CA ALA A 285 12.24 11.06 -13.89
C ALA A 285 11.62 12.47 -13.98
N LEU A 286 11.31 13.08 -12.83
CA LEU A 286 10.63 14.37 -12.67
C LEU A 286 11.32 15.23 -11.60
N PRO A 287 12.59 15.63 -11.80
CA PRO A 287 13.33 16.38 -10.80
C PRO A 287 12.67 17.74 -10.44
N GLU A 288 11.87 18.29 -11.34
CA GLU A 288 11.13 19.53 -11.15
C GLU A 288 9.83 19.37 -10.33
N ALA A 289 9.37 18.13 -10.10
CA ALA A 289 8.18 17.88 -9.29
C ALA A 289 8.47 18.15 -7.81
N ASN A 290 7.54 18.81 -7.12
CA ASN A 290 7.72 19.14 -5.71
C ASN A 290 7.48 17.91 -4.81
N PRO A 291 8.51 17.38 -4.12
CA PRO A 291 8.37 16.18 -3.29
C PRO A 291 7.41 16.34 -2.12
N SER A 292 7.29 17.55 -1.60
CA SER A 292 6.39 17.86 -0.50
C SER A 292 4.93 17.60 -0.88
N VAL A 293 4.54 17.75 -2.15
CA VAL A 293 3.16 17.50 -2.58
C VAL A 293 2.83 16.01 -2.47
N TYR A 294 3.56 15.17 -3.20
CA TYR A 294 3.24 13.75 -3.29
C TYR A 294 3.53 12.99 -2.00
N LEU A 295 4.55 13.39 -1.22
CA LEU A 295 4.84 12.79 0.08
C LEU A 295 3.77 13.15 1.10
N THR A 296 3.35 14.42 1.17
CA THR A 296 2.29 14.82 2.12
C THR A 296 0.95 14.17 1.76
N LEU A 297 0.60 14.04 0.48
CA LEU A 297 -0.65 13.37 0.08
C LEU A 297 -0.63 11.88 0.42
N SER A 298 0.43 11.17 0.03
CA SER A 298 0.52 9.72 0.28
C SER A 298 0.64 9.39 1.78
N LEU A 299 1.58 10.02 2.50
CA LEU A 299 1.86 9.72 3.92
C LEU A 299 0.97 10.48 4.90
N GLY A 300 0.65 11.74 4.61
CA GLY A 300 -0.07 12.61 5.53
C GLY A 300 -1.59 12.57 5.39
N VAL A 301 -2.12 12.11 4.25
CA VAL A 301 -3.56 12.12 3.99
C VAL A 301 -4.08 10.71 3.70
N THR A 302 -3.64 10.12 2.58
CA THR A 302 -4.15 8.84 2.10
C THR A 302 -3.83 7.69 3.04
N PHE A 303 -2.60 7.60 3.55
CA PHE A 303 -2.22 6.55 4.48
C PHE A 303 -3.05 6.57 5.79
N PRO A 304 -3.15 7.70 6.52
CA PRO A 304 -4.03 7.80 7.69
C PRO A 304 -5.49 7.52 7.35
N PHE A 305 -6.00 8.04 6.22
CA PHE A 305 -7.37 7.79 5.77
C PHE A 305 -7.63 6.29 5.59
N ASN A 306 -6.77 5.59 4.86
CA ASN A 306 -6.90 4.16 4.63
C ASN A 306 -6.83 3.37 5.95
N LEU A 307 -5.91 3.72 6.84
CA LEU A 307 -5.73 2.99 8.09
C LEU A 307 -6.93 3.16 9.04
N THR A 308 -7.45 4.37 9.17
CA THR A 308 -8.48 4.72 10.17
C THR A 308 -9.90 4.51 9.68
N LEU A 309 -10.17 4.80 8.40
CA LEU A 309 -11.52 4.77 7.81
C LEU A 309 -11.61 3.79 6.64
N GLY A 310 -10.62 3.79 5.76
CA GLY A 310 -10.65 3.01 4.52
C GLY A 310 -10.78 1.52 4.76
N ILE A 311 -9.86 0.90 5.51
CA ILE A 311 -9.88 -0.55 5.78
C ILE A 311 -11.21 -1.00 6.41
N PRO A 312 -11.72 -0.38 7.50
CA PRO A 312 -13.04 -0.71 8.02
C PRO A 312 -14.17 -0.57 6.98
N LEU A 313 -14.15 0.50 6.19
CA LEU A 313 -15.16 0.75 5.16
C LEU A 313 -15.10 -0.28 4.04
N TYR A 314 -13.90 -0.61 3.56
CA TYR A 314 -13.69 -1.59 2.50
C TYR A 314 -14.15 -2.97 2.94
N LEU A 315 -13.83 -3.38 4.16
CA LEU A 315 -14.32 -4.61 4.75
C LEU A 315 -15.85 -4.62 4.86
N ALA A 316 -16.45 -3.55 5.38
CA ALA A 316 -17.90 -3.45 5.50
C ALA A 316 -18.62 -3.56 4.14
N ILE A 317 -18.12 -2.88 3.12
CA ILE A 317 -18.68 -2.92 1.77
C ILE A 317 -18.50 -4.32 1.17
N ALA A 318 -17.30 -4.89 1.25
CA ALA A 318 -17.02 -6.21 0.71
C ALA A 318 -17.90 -7.28 1.38
N SER A 319 -18.03 -7.25 2.71
CA SER A 319 -18.91 -8.16 3.45
C SER A 319 -20.37 -8.03 3.01
N ALA A 320 -20.86 -6.80 2.82
CA ALA A 320 -22.24 -6.57 2.36
C ALA A 320 -22.49 -7.16 0.96
N VAL A 321 -21.49 -7.10 0.06
CA VAL A 321 -21.63 -7.62 -1.32
C VAL A 321 -21.43 -9.13 -1.40
N HIS A 322 -20.55 -9.71 -0.57
CA HIS A 322 -20.32 -11.15 -0.50
C HIS A 322 -21.43 -11.93 0.24
N GLY A 323 -22.48 -11.25 0.70
CA GLY A 323 -23.65 -11.86 1.32
C GLY A 323 -23.57 -11.90 2.85
N GLY A 324 -23.55 -10.71 3.46
CA GLY A 324 -23.77 -10.56 4.91
C GLY A 324 -25.06 -11.20 5.39
#